data_AF-A0A6J4QLM7-F1
#
_entry.id   AF-A0A6J4QLM7-F1
#
_cell.length_a   1.000
_cell.length_b   1.000
_cell.length_c   1.000
_cell.angle_alpha   90.00
_cell.angle_beta   90.00
_cell.angle_gamma   90.00
#
_symmetry.space_group_name_H-M   'P 1'
#
loop_
_entity.id
_entity.type
_entity.pdbx_description
1 polymer ?
#
loop_
_entity_poly.entity_id
_entity_poly.type
_entity_poly.pdbx_seq_one_letter_code
_entity_poly.pdbx_strand_id
1 'polypeptide(L)'
;MSRWKPDRHAPALRNARLREGLSQKEIGLRVGVTQPTVGNWELARSVPPDKTIDKLERIFGLFTNDQYDEDDSAPSALGAWVNKRRVAKGWTVPELARQANVTAATIYNIESGRTSNLQKRTVRSLEKALGERLSNDTKKEIAENASIEGVGEFLDFDPYDEVNLPTTGGIYVLYDVSERPIYVGMASKIKSRIRDHKDKFWFRKPIVETASFVEITDDKQRREIERLLIKFLKSNAVINQQNVDR
;
A
#
# COMPACT_ATOMS: atom_id res chain seq x y z
N MET A 1 18.85 -21.98 -18.84
CA MET A 1 17.81 -20.92 -18.80
C MET A 1 18.19 -19.95 -17.70
N SER A 2 18.18 -18.63 -17.96
CA SER A 2 18.55 -17.64 -16.94
C SER A 2 17.60 -17.72 -15.75
N ARG A 3 18.13 -17.65 -14.52
CA ARG A 3 17.33 -17.57 -13.28
C ARG A 3 16.50 -16.29 -13.21
N TRP A 4 16.87 -15.29 -13.99
CA TRP A 4 16.20 -14.00 -14.05
C TRP A 4 14.99 -14.00 -15.00
N LYS A 5 13.80 -14.03 -14.39
CA LYS A 5 12.51 -13.65 -15.00
C LYS A 5 12.30 -12.12 -14.96
N PRO A 6 12.33 -11.38 -16.09
CA PRO A 6 12.28 -9.92 -16.08
C PRO A 6 11.01 -9.31 -15.51
N ASP A 7 9.87 -9.92 -15.77
CA ASP A 7 8.54 -9.56 -15.26
C ASP A 7 8.46 -9.62 -13.73
N ARG A 8 9.16 -10.56 -13.11
CA ARG A 8 9.17 -10.76 -11.65
C ARG A 8 10.31 -10.03 -10.95
N HIS A 9 11.54 -10.17 -11.45
CA HIS A 9 12.72 -9.75 -10.69
C HIS A 9 13.12 -8.29 -10.90
N ALA A 10 12.75 -7.67 -12.03
CA ALA A 10 12.97 -6.25 -12.24
C ALA A 10 12.24 -5.37 -11.20
N PRO A 11 10.92 -5.55 -10.95
CA PRO A 11 10.25 -4.82 -9.88
C PRO A 11 10.74 -5.23 -8.49
N ALA A 12 11.05 -6.51 -8.26
CA ALA A 12 11.58 -6.98 -6.97
C ALA A 12 12.92 -6.32 -6.61
N LEU A 13 13.85 -6.21 -7.57
CA LEU A 13 15.12 -5.52 -7.39
C LEU A 13 14.92 -4.04 -7.02
N ARG A 14 14.02 -3.35 -7.74
CA ARG A 14 13.69 -1.95 -7.46
C ARG A 14 13.13 -1.79 -6.04
N ASN A 15 12.19 -2.65 -5.66
CA ASN A 15 11.55 -2.59 -4.35
C ASN A 15 12.55 -2.90 -3.22
N ALA A 16 13.37 -3.94 -3.36
CA ALA A 16 14.42 -4.26 -2.39
C ALA A 16 15.41 -3.10 -2.21
N ARG A 17 15.83 -2.49 -3.33
CA ARG A 17 16.69 -1.30 -3.30
C ARG A 17 16.05 -0.14 -2.54
N LEU A 18 14.79 0.17 -2.83
CA LEU A 18 14.06 1.24 -2.15
C LEU A 18 13.86 0.92 -0.66
N ARG A 19 13.62 -0.36 -0.32
CA ARG A 19 13.49 -0.82 1.05
C ARG A 19 14.75 -0.61 1.89
N GLU A 20 15.91 -0.74 1.29
CA GLU A 20 17.19 -0.44 1.94
C GLU A 20 17.59 1.04 1.86
N GLY A 21 16.74 1.91 1.28
CA GLY A 21 17.04 3.34 1.11
C GLY A 21 18.17 3.63 0.12
N LEU A 22 18.48 2.69 -0.77
CA LEU A 22 19.65 2.76 -1.66
C LEU A 22 19.29 3.41 -3.00
N SER A 23 20.21 4.18 -3.57
CA SER A 23 20.16 4.67 -4.94
C SER A 23 20.63 3.60 -5.93
N GLN A 24 20.23 3.72 -7.21
CA GLN A 24 20.71 2.81 -8.25
C GLN A 24 22.24 2.88 -8.42
N LYS A 25 22.85 4.05 -8.12
CA LYS A 25 24.30 4.23 -8.12
C LYS A 25 24.97 3.41 -7.02
N GLU A 26 24.41 3.40 -5.82
CA GLU A 26 24.95 2.61 -4.70
C GLU A 26 24.84 1.11 -4.97
N ILE A 27 23.75 0.63 -5.57
CA ILE A 27 23.64 -0.78 -6.01
C ILE A 27 24.66 -1.08 -7.09
N GLY A 28 24.80 -0.21 -8.08
CA GLY A 28 25.80 -0.33 -9.13
C GLY A 28 27.20 -0.52 -8.55
N LEU A 29 27.60 0.32 -7.60
CA LEU A 29 28.88 0.21 -6.91
C LEU A 29 29.04 -1.13 -6.17
N ARG A 30 28.02 -1.58 -5.44
CA ARG A 30 28.05 -2.84 -4.67
C ARG A 30 28.19 -4.08 -5.55
N VAL A 31 27.59 -4.08 -6.74
CA VAL A 31 27.65 -5.24 -7.65
C VAL A 31 28.71 -5.11 -8.76
N GLY A 32 29.32 -3.93 -8.91
CA GLY A 32 30.39 -3.64 -9.86
C GLY A 32 29.90 -3.25 -11.26
N VAL A 33 28.78 -2.53 -11.36
CA VAL A 33 28.22 -2.02 -12.62
C VAL A 33 27.88 -0.53 -12.53
N THR A 34 27.58 0.09 -13.66
CA THR A 34 27.15 1.48 -13.72
C THR A 34 25.67 1.65 -13.32
N GLN A 35 25.31 2.85 -12.84
CA GLN A 35 23.93 3.18 -12.48
C GLN A 35 22.91 2.95 -13.61
N PRO A 36 23.19 3.32 -14.89
CA PRO A 36 22.26 3.07 -15.99
C PRO A 36 22.01 1.58 -16.22
N THR A 37 23.00 0.73 -15.96
CA THR A 37 22.84 -0.74 -16.08
C THR A 37 21.83 -1.27 -15.07
N VAL A 38 21.89 -0.79 -13.82
CA VAL A 38 20.87 -1.12 -12.79
C VAL A 38 19.49 -0.61 -13.19
N GLY A 39 19.41 0.62 -13.72
CA GLY A 39 18.15 1.18 -14.22
C GLY A 39 17.53 0.35 -15.36
N ASN A 40 18.35 -0.16 -16.28
CA ASN A 40 17.87 -1.03 -17.36
C ASN A 40 17.34 -2.38 -16.84
N TRP A 41 17.94 -2.93 -15.77
CA TRP A 41 17.42 -4.14 -15.12
C TRP A 41 16.09 -3.88 -14.42
N GLU A 42 15.96 -2.78 -13.66
CA GLU A 42 14.72 -2.40 -12.96
C GLU A 42 13.56 -2.08 -13.92
N LEU A 43 13.88 -1.68 -15.16
CA LEU A 43 12.90 -1.43 -16.23
C LEU A 43 12.67 -2.64 -17.14
N ALA A 44 13.23 -3.82 -16.80
CA ALA A 44 13.17 -5.05 -17.60
C ALA A 44 13.68 -4.89 -19.05
N ARG A 45 14.54 -3.89 -19.32
CA ARG A 45 15.13 -3.64 -20.64
C ARG A 45 16.35 -4.53 -20.91
N SER A 46 16.98 -5.04 -19.87
CA SER A 46 18.08 -5.99 -19.97
C SER A 46 18.09 -6.94 -18.79
N VAL A 47 18.84 -8.03 -18.92
CA VAL A 47 18.96 -9.09 -17.92
C VAL A 47 20.35 -9.02 -17.27
N PRO A 48 20.46 -9.09 -15.93
CA PRO A 48 21.76 -9.18 -15.26
C PRO A 48 22.46 -10.51 -15.57
N PRO A 49 23.80 -10.53 -15.68
CA PRO A 49 24.57 -11.78 -15.78
C PRO A 49 24.45 -12.62 -14.50
N ASP A 50 24.58 -13.95 -14.60
CA ASP A 50 24.44 -14.87 -13.46
C ASP A 50 25.34 -14.50 -12.26
N LYS A 51 26.60 -14.11 -12.51
CA LYS A 51 27.51 -13.64 -11.43
C LYS A 51 26.99 -12.42 -10.69
N THR A 52 26.21 -11.56 -11.36
CA THR A 52 25.58 -10.40 -10.76
C THR A 52 24.29 -10.79 -10.05
N ILE A 53 23.53 -11.74 -10.60
CA ILE A 53 22.38 -12.36 -9.93
C ILE A 53 22.83 -12.90 -8.57
N ASP A 54 23.94 -13.65 -8.49
CA ASP A 54 24.47 -14.18 -7.23
C ASP A 54 24.90 -13.10 -6.22
N LYS A 55 25.33 -11.92 -6.71
CA LYS A 55 25.65 -10.78 -5.84
C LYS A 55 24.39 -10.11 -5.33
N LEU A 56 23.40 -9.90 -6.21
CA LEU A 56 22.10 -9.37 -5.85
C LEU A 56 21.37 -10.31 -4.88
N GLU A 57 21.50 -11.63 -5.08
CA GLU A 57 21.03 -12.67 -4.18
C GLU A 57 21.68 -12.57 -2.80
N ARG A 58 22.99 -12.35 -2.73
CA ARG A 58 23.67 -12.16 -1.43
C ARG A 58 23.32 -10.85 -0.73
N ILE A 59 23.04 -9.79 -1.48
CA ILE A 59 22.72 -8.48 -0.91
C ILE A 59 21.26 -8.43 -0.42
N PHE A 60 20.35 -9.04 -1.17
CA PHE A 60 18.91 -8.87 -0.96
C PHE A 60 18.17 -10.19 -0.73
N GLY A 61 18.74 -11.35 -1.01
CA GLY A 61 18.06 -12.65 -0.93
C GLY A 61 17.16 -12.98 -2.12
N LEU A 62 17.22 -12.20 -3.22
CA LEU A 62 16.22 -12.17 -4.32
C LEU A 62 15.90 -13.50 -5.03
N PHE A 63 16.70 -14.56 -4.82
CA PHE A 63 16.56 -15.84 -5.55
C PHE A 63 16.72 -17.10 -4.67
N THR A 64 16.93 -16.95 -3.36
CA THR A 64 16.87 -18.04 -2.39
C THR A 64 15.48 -18.08 -1.80
N ASN A 65 14.81 -19.22 -1.94
CA ASN A 65 13.44 -19.51 -1.53
C ASN A 65 12.32 -18.89 -2.37
N ASP A 66 11.25 -19.67 -2.47
CA ASP A 66 9.86 -19.25 -2.62
C ASP A 66 9.38 -18.25 -1.53
N GLN A 67 10.28 -17.38 -1.02
CA GLN A 67 10.06 -16.35 0.01
C GLN A 67 10.22 -14.93 -0.56
N TYR A 68 9.86 -14.77 -1.82
CA TYR A 68 9.47 -13.47 -2.38
C TYR A 68 8.03 -13.52 -2.90
N ASP A 69 7.21 -14.33 -2.24
CA ASP A 69 5.87 -13.93 -1.85
C ASP A 69 5.99 -13.51 -0.39
N GLU A 70 6.10 -12.21 -0.13
CA GLU A 70 5.87 -11.65 1.21
C GLU A 70 5.45 -10.18 1.06
N ASP A 71 4.43 -10.00 0.23
CA ASP A 71 3.21 -9.42 0.78
C ASP A 71 2.20 -10.57 0.88
N ASP A 72 2.59 -11.57 1.67
CA ASP A 72 1.79 -12.76 1.97
C ASP A 72 0.96 -12.45 3.21
N SER A 73 0.21 -11.36 3.14
CA SER A 73 -1.14 -11.43 3.65
C SER A 73 -1.81 -12.51 2.81
N ALA A 74 -1.80 -13.76 3.27
CA ALA A 74 -2.65 -14.81 2.72
C ALA A 74 -4.00 -14.18 2.36
N PRO A 75 -4.54 -14.39 1.14
CA PRO A 75 -5.69 -13.63 0.66
C PRO A 75 -6.73 -13.58 1.77
N SER A 76 -6.99 -12.37 2.29
CA SER A 76 -7.90 -12.22 3.42
C SER A 76 -9.22 -12.91 3.06
N ALA A 77 -9.99 -13.38 4.04
CA ALA A 77 -11.29 -13.99 3.75
C ALA A 77 -12.15 -13.08 2.83
N LEU A 78 -12.00 -11.77 3.00
CA LEU A 78 -12.52 -10.74 2.10
C LEU A 78 -11.91 -10.79 0.68
N GLY A 79 -10.58 -10.73 0.55
CA GLY A 79 -9.87 -10.76 -0.74
C GLY A 79 -10.19 -12.00 -1.56
N ALA A 80 -10.18 -13.17 -0.92
CA ALA A 80 -10.57 -14.44 -1.52
C ALA A 80 -12.04 -14.44 -1.97
N TRP A 81 -12.94 -13.89 -1.15
CA TRP A 81 -14.35 -13.74 -1.49
C TRP A 81 -14.56 -12.82 -2.70
N VAL A 82 -13.92 -11.64 -2.73
CA VAL A 82 -14.00 -10.69 -3.86
C VAL A 82 -13.51 -11.34 -5.14
N ASN A 83 -12.32 -11.94 -5.11
CA ASN A 83 -11.72 -12.59 -6.27
C ASN A 83 -12.63 -13.70 -6.82
N LYS A 84 -13.09 -14.62 -5.96
CA LYS A 84 -13.95 -15.74 -6.36
C LYS A 84 -15.26 -15.27 -7.00
N ARG A 85 -15.92 -14.26 -6.43
CA ARG A 85 -17.20 -13.74 -6.95
C ARG A 85 -17.03 -12.95 -8.23
N ARG A 86 -15.94 -12.19 -8.36
CA ARG A 86 -15.58 -11.49 -9.59
C ARG A 86 -15.32 -12.47 -10.73
N VAL A 87 -14.50 -13.50 -10.50
CA VAL A 87 -14.18 -14.54 -11.48
C VAL A 87 -15.42 -15.34 -11.88
N ALA A 88 -16.30 -15.69 -10.93
CA ALA A 88 -17.55 -16.39 -11.22
C ALA A 88 -18.51 -15.60 -12.14
N LYS A 89 -18.41 -14.27 -12.16
CA LYS A 89 -19.15 -13.39 -13.08
C LYS A 89 -18.43 -13.15 -14.41
N GLY A 90 -17.23 -13.69 -14.59
CA GLY A 90 -16.38 -13.43 -15.75
C GLY A 90 -15.86 -11.99 -15.82
N TRP A 91 -15.82 -11.28 -14.69
CA TRP A 91 -15.41 -9.88 -14.66
C TRP A 91 -13.90 -9.72 -14.48
N THR A 92 -13.34 -8.74 -15.18
CA THR A 92 -12.01 -8.20 -14.95
C THR A 92 -12.00 -7.28 -13.72
N VAL A 93 -10.82 -7.03 -13.14
CA VAL A 93 -10.67 -6.09 -12.01
C VAL A 93 -11.22 -4.69 -12.34
N PRO A 94 -10.92 -4.08 -13.51
CA PRO A 94 -11.50 -2.78 -13.89
C PRO A 94 -13.04 -2.79 -14.02
N GLU A 95 -13.64 -3.91 -14.42
CA GLU A 95 -15.11 -4.02 -14.52
C GLU A 95 -15.77 -4.06 -13.15
N LEU A 96 -15.22 -4.84 -12.20
CA LEU A 96 -15.70 -4.81 -10.82
C LEU A 96 -15.53 -3.41 -10.21
N ALA A 97 -14.37 -2.79 -10.40
CA ALA A 97 -14.09 -1.46 -9.89
C ALA A 97 -15.12 -0.43 -10.36
N ARG A 98 -15.43 -0.44 -11.67
CA ARG A 98 -16.47 0.42 -12.28
C ARG A 98 -17.84 0.15 -11.67
N GLN A 99 -18.22 -1.12 -11.49
CA GLN A 99 -19.52 -1.50 -10.95
C GLN A 99 -19.67 -1.17 -9.46
N ALA A 100 -18.58 -1.28 -8.70
CA ALA A 100 -18.53 -0.94 -7.28
C ALA A 100 -18.26 0.56 -7.04
N ASN A 101 -18.01 1.34 -8.09
CA ASN A 101 -17.65 2.76 -8.00
C ASN A 101 -16.44 2.99 -7.05
N VAL A 102 -15.39 2.21 -7.28
CA VAL A 102 -14.07 2.30 -6.61
C VAL A 102 -12.98 2.29 -7.67
N THR A 103 -11.73 2.58 -7.30
CA THR A 103 -10.61 2.47 -8.23
C THR A 103 -10.23 1.00 -8.50
N ALA A 104 -9.60 0.73 -9.65
CA ALA A 104 -9.03 -0.60 -9.91
C ALA A 104 -7.95 -0.98 -8.89
N ALA A 105 -7.17 0.01 -8.41
CA ALA A 105 -6.16 -0.21 -7.38
C ALA A 105 -6.77 -0.72 -6.07
N THR A 106 -7.94 -0.19 -5.68
CA THR A 106 -8.68 -0.68 -4.50
C THR A 106 -8.98 -2.17 -4.62
N ILE A 107 -9.46 -2.64 -5.78
CA ILE A 107 -9.76 -4.06 -5.98
C ILE A 107 -8.50 -4.91 -5.96
N TYR A 108 -7.40 -4.48 -6.61
CA TYR A 108 -6.13 -5.19 -6.56
C TYR A 108 -5.61 -5.33 -5.13
N ASN A 109 -5.64 -4.24 -4.35
CA ASN A 109 -5.17 -4.24 -2.97
C ASN A 109 -6.05 -5.08 -2.04
N ILE A 110 -7.36 -5.16 -2.30
CA ILE A 110 -8.25 -6.08 -1.57
C ILE A 110 -7.92 -7.54 -1.90
N GLU A 111 -7.79 -7.87 -3.18
CA GLU A 111 -7.51 -9.25 -3.60
C GLU A 111 -6.11 -9.72 -3.18
N SER A 112 -5.14 -8.81 -3.08
CA SER A 112 -3.80 -9.11 -2.56
C SER A 112 -3.72 -9.07 -1.04
N GLY A 113 -4.77 -8.61 -0.34
CA GLY A 113 -4.78 -8.51 1.12
C GLY A 113 -4.10 -7.27 1.72
N ARG A 114 -3.50 -6.40 0.90
CA ARG A 114 -2.99 -5.07 1.31
C ARG A 114 -4.05 -4.18 1.95
N THR A 115 -5.30 -4.43 1.60
CA THR A 115 -6.46 -3.71 2.12
C THR A 115 -7.46 -4.73 2.61
N SER A 116 -7.62 -4.81 3.93
CA SER A 116 -8.49 -5.78 4.59
C SER A 116 -9.52 -5.10 5.49
N ASN A 117 -9.16 -3.96 6.08
CA ASN A 117 -10.00 -3.24 7.03
C ASN A 117 -10.86 -2.18 6.32
N LEU A 118 -11.81 -2.64 5.48
CA LEU A 118 -12.61 -1.75 4.65
C LEU A 118 -13.64 -0.93 5.42
N GLN A 119 -13.82 0.31 4.99
CA GLN A 119 -14.96 1.13 5.40
C GLN A 119 -16.30 0.46 5.04
N LYS A 120 -17.30 0.60 5.93
CA LYS A 120 -18.66 0.05 5.74
C LYS A 120 -19.30 0.44 4.40
N ARG A 121 -19.01 1.63 3.86
CA ARG A 121 -19.49 2.04 2.53
C ARG A 121 -18.87 1.22 1.40
N THR A 122 -17.58 0.93 1.45
CA THR A 122 -16.85 0.19 0.42
C THR A 122 -17.32 -1.26 0.42
N VAL A 123 -17.51 -1.85 1.60
CA VAL A 123 -18.14 -3.17 1.76
C VAL A 123 -19.51 -3.19 1.09
N ARG A 124 -20.40 -2.23 1.38
CA ARG A 124 -21.73 -2.15 0.75
C ARG A 124 -21.67 -1.98 -0.76
N SER A 125 -20.72 -1.20 -1.28
CA SER A 125 -20.51 -1.04 -2.72
C SER A 125 -20.11 -2.34 -3.40
N LEU A 126 -19.20 -3.11 -2.79
CA LEU A 126 -18.79 -4.43 -3.28
C LEU A 126 -19.94 -5.43 -3.24
N GLU A 127 -20.69 -5.50 -2.13
CA GLU A 127 -21.86 -6.37 -2.00
C GLU A 127 -22.92 -6.05 -3.06
N LYS A 128 -23.19 -4.76 -3.30
CA LYS A 128 -24.13 -4.31 -4.33
C LYS A 128 -23.63 -4.67 -5.74
N ALA A 129 -22.35 -4.46 -6.04
CA ALA A 129 -21.78 -4.77 -7.33
C ALA A 129 -21.77 -6.27 -7.62
N LEU A 130 -21.38 -7.08 -6.63
CA LEU A 130 -21.33 -8.53 -6.74
C LEU A 130 -22.72 -9.17 -6.61
N GLY A 131 -23.71 -8.44 -6.13
CA GLY A 131 -25.08 -8.94 -5.95
C GLY A 131 -25.18 -9.99 -4.84
N GLU A 132 -24.22 -10.02 -3.93
CA GLU A 132 -24.13 -10.99 -2.85
C GLU A 132 -23.58 -10.33 -1.60
N ARG A 133 -24.02 -10.80 -0.43
CA ARG A 133 -23.54 -10.31 0.86
C ARG A 133 -22.35 -11.12 1.35
N LEU A 134 -21.41 -10.45 2.01
CA LEU A 134 -20.37 -11.13 2.78
C LEU A 134 -21.02 -11.93 3.91
N SER A 135 -20.41 -13.07 4.25
CA SER A 135 -20.86 -13.87 5.41
C SER A 135 -20.73 -13.05 6.69
N ASN A 136 -21.58 -13.36 7.68
CA ASN A 136 -21.52 -12.68 8.98
C ASN A 136 -20.17 -12.91 9.67
N ASP A 137 -19.59 -14.10 9.50
CA ASP A 137 -18.28 -14.44 10.07
C ASP A 137 -17.16 -13.58 9.48
N THR A 138 -17.12 -13.42 8.14
CA THR A 138 -16.12 -12.55 7.50
C THR A 138 -16.34 -11.08 7.86
N LYS A 139 -17.58 -10.61 8.01
CA LYS A 139 -17.86 -9.25 8.48
C LYS A 139 -17.36 -9.03 9.91
N LYS A 140 -17.51 -10.04 10.77
CA LYS A 140 -17.04 -10.00 12.14
C LYS A 140 -15.51 -9.97 12.19
N GLU A 141 -14.85 -10.81 11.41
CA GLU A 141 -13.39 -10.82 11.27
C GLU A 141 -12.84 -9.46 10.82
N ILE A 142 -13.43 -8.84 9.79
CA ILE A 142 -13.05 -7.50 9.33
C ILE A 142 -13.22 -6.46 10.45
N ALA A 143 -14.34 -6.51 11.19
CA ALA A 143 -14.61 -5.56 12.26
C ALA A 143 -13.67 -5.76 13.46
N GLU A 144 -13.35 -7.00 13.81
CA GLU A 144 -12.42 -7.34 14.89
C GLU A 144 -10.99 -6.90 14.54
N ASN A 145 -10.52 -7.16 13.32
CA ASN A 145 -9.19 -6.74 12.84
C ASN A 145 -9.05 -5.22 12.73
N ALA A 146 -10.15 -4.52 12.43
CA ALA A 146 -10.16 -3.06 12.40
C ALA A 146 -10.23 -2.44 13.81
N SER A 147 -10.82 -3.12 14.80
CA SER A 147 -11.10 -2.51 16.10
C SER A 147 -9.85 -2.37 16.97
N ILE A 148 -9.56 -1.14 17.39
CA ILE A 148 -8.57 -0.83 18.43
C ILE A 148 -9.33 -0.44 19.71
N GLU A 149 -9.21 -1.27 20.74
CA GLU A 149 -9.86 -1.05 22.03
C GLU A 149 -9.53 0.34 22.61
N GLY A 150 -10.57 1.10 22.98
CA GLY A 150 -10.44 2.45 23.54
C GLY A 150 -10.06 3.55 22.54
N VAL A 151 -9.87 3.23 21.25
CA VAL A 151 -9.46 4.20 20.23
C VAL A 151 -10.48 4.30 19.09
N GLY A 152 -10.90 3.18 18.48
CA GLY A 152 -11.83 3.17 17.34
C GLY A 152 -11.47 2.14 16.28
N GLU A 153 -12.07 2.26 15.08
CA GLU A 153 -11.77 1.38 13.94
C GLU A 153 -10.58 1.96 13.13
N PHE A 154 -9.53 1.16 12.92
CA PHE A 154 -8.41 1.39 12.00
C PHE A 154 -8.79 0.90 10.60
N LEU A 155 -9.17 1.83 9.74
CA LEU A 155 -9.79 1.54 8.46
C LEU A 155 -8.91 1.96 7.29
N ASP A 156 -8.87 1.12 6.27
CA ASP A 156 -8.13 1.35 5.03
C ASP A 156 -8.94 2.15 4.02
N PHE A 157 -8.24 2.91 3.18
CA PHE A 157 -8.82 3.63 2.05
C PHE A 157 -7.78 3.85 0.94
N ASP A 158 -8.26 4.00 -0.29
CA ASP A 158 -7.42 4.43 -1.40
C ASP A 158 -7.30 5.97 -1.39
N PRO A 159 -6.09 6.54 -1.21
CA PRO A 159 -5.88 7.98 -1.21
C PRO A 159 -6.17 8.66 -2.56
N TYR A 160 -6.30 7.89 -3.64
CA TYR A 160 -6.63 8.35 -4.98
C TYR A 160 -8.13 8.18 -5.33
N ASP A 161 -8.91 7.50 -4.49
CA ASP A 161 -10.35 7.32 -4.67
C ASP A 161 -11.15 8.51 -4.08
N GLU A 162 -11.37 9.53 -4.89
CA GLU A 162 -12.12 10.75 -4.53
C GLU A 162 -13.50 10.51 -3.93
N VAL A 163 -14.18 9.46 -4.38
CA VAL A 163 -15.53 9.13 -3.92
C VAL A 163 -15.46 8.55 -2.51
N ASN A 164 -14.47 7.68 -2.28
CA ASN A 164 -14.33 6.90 -1.05
C ASN A 164 -13.33 7.47 -0.03
N LEU A 165 -12.88 8.71 -0.20
CA LEU A 165 -12.08 9.43 0.81
C LEU A 165 -12.85 9.64 2.14
N PRO A 166 -12.25 9.39 3.32
CA PRO A 166 -12.92 9.54 4.62
C PRO A 166 -13.36 10.98 4.89
N THR A 167 -14.64 11.18 5.23
CA THR A 167 -15.21 12.53 5.47
C THR A 167 -15.15 12.97 6.92
N THR A 168 -14.70 12.10 7.81
CA THR A 168 -14.63 12.32 9.26
C THR A 168 -13.32 12.98 9.66
N GLY A 169 -13.27 13.45 10.91
CA GLY A 169 -12.04 13.93 11.51
C GLY A 169 -11.25 12.77 12.13
N GLY A 170 -9.94 12.80 12.05
CA GLY A 170 -9.12 11.70 12.54
C GLY A 170 -7.63 11.84 12.26
N ILE A 171 -6.93 10.75 12.53
CA ILE A 171 -5.51 10.54 12.20
C ILE A 171 -5.45 9.62 11.01
N TYR A 172 -4.59 9.91 10.03
CA TYR A 172 -4.36 9.05 8.87
C TYR A 172 -2.87 8.85 8.62
N VAL A 173 -2.57 7.71 8.02
CA VAL A 173 -1.22 7.30 7.62
C VAL A 173 -1.26 6.98 6.12
N LEU A 174 -0.24 7.41 5.39
CA LEU A 174 -0.03 7.05 3.99
C LEU A 174 1.16 6.11 3.90
N TYR A 175 1.05 5.08 3.06
CA TYR A 175 2.05 4.05 2.91
C TYR A 175 2.63 4.03 1.51
N ASP A 176 3.88 3.60 1.37
CA ASP A 176 4.48 3.32 0.06
C ASP A 176 4.11 1.92 -0.46
N VAL A 177 4.65 1.56 -1.63
CA VAL A 177 4.45 0.24 -2.26
C VAL A 177 4.97 -0.95 -1.45
N SER A 178 5.69 -0.71 -0.35
CA SER A 178 6.19 -1.73 0.58
C SER A 178 5.47 -1.70 1.93
N GLU A 179 4.28 -1.07 1.99
CA GLU A 179 3.46 -0.90 3.20
C GLU A 179 4.20 -0.16 4.34
N ARG A 180 5.16 0.71 3.98
CA ARG A 180 5.90 1.51 4.97
C ARG A 180 5.21 2.85 5.19
N PRO A 181 5.00 3.28 6.45
CA PRO A 181 4.39 4.56 6.72
C PRO A 181 5.34 5.68 6.29
N ILE A 182 4.92 6.48 5.30
CA ILE A 182 5.71 7.61 4.76
C ILE A 182 5.14 8.97 5.16
N TYR A 183 3.89 9.02 5.60
CA TYR A 183 3.24 10.26 6.04
C TYR A 183 2.27 9.95 7.16
N VAL A 184 2.27 10.77 8.21
CA VAL A 184 1.23 10.74 9.25
C VAL A 184 0.66 12.14 9.43
N GLY A 185 -0.64 12.29 9.35
CA GLY A 185 -1.27 13.57 9.64
C GLY A 185 -2.61 13.44 10.34
N MET A 186 -3.09 14.58 10.81
CA MET A 186 -4.45 14.73 11.34
C MET A 186 -5.28 15.72 10.52
N ALA A 187 -6.60 15.58 10.59
CA ALA A 187 -7.53 16.53 10.00
C ALA A 187 -8.88 16.52 10.73
N SER A 188 -9.60 17.64 10.71
CA SER A 188 -11.02 17.68 11.07
C SER A 188 -11.92 17.07 9.98
N LYS A 189 -11.42 17.02 8.74
CA LYS A 189 -12.00 16.31 7.59
C LYS A 189 -10.88 15.72 6.74
N ILE A 190 -10.61 14.43 6.88
CA ILE A 190 -9.50 13.74 6.19
C ILE A 190 -9.58 13.94 4.67
N LYS A 191 -10.78 13.84 4.07
CA LYS A 191 -11.02 14.08 2.65
C LYS A 191 -10.49 15.43 2.15
N SER A 192 -10.64 16.49 2.95
CA SER A 192 -10.16 17.82 2.56
C SER A 192 -8.63 17.84 2.57
N ARG A 193 -8.03 17.29 3.63
CA ARG A 193 -6.58 17.24 3.76
C ARG A 193 -5.89 16.37 2.70
N ILE A 194 -6.50 15.23 2.34
CA ILE A 194 -5.98 14.38 1.25
C ILE A 194 -6.03 15.10 -0.10
N ARG A 195 -7.06 15.93 -0.34
CA ARG A 195 -7.12 16.76 -1.55
C ARG A 195 -6.00 17.80 -1.58
N ASP A 196 -5.69 18.44 -0.45
CA ASP A 196 -4.59 19.40 -0.35
C ASP A 196 -3.22 18.76 -0.67
N HIS A 197 -3.09 17.44 -0.48
CA HIS A 197 -1.86 16.71 -0.80
C HIS A 197 -1.68 16.47 -2.30
N LYS A 198 -2.73 16.52 -3.12
CA LYS A 198 -2.67 16.12 -4.54
C LYS A 198 -1.64 16.88 -5.37
N ASP A 199 -1.40 18.13 -5.04
CA ASP A 199 -0.44 18.98 -5.76
C ASP A 199 0.99 18.81 -5.24
N LYS A 200 1.19 18.02 -4.17
CA LYS A 200 2.52 17.77 -3.61
C LYS A 200 3.24 16.70 -4.43
N PHE A 201 4.50 16.97 -4.79
CA PHE A 201 5.31 16.04 -5.59
C PHE A 201 5.49 14.65 -4.96
N TRP A 202 5.34 14.52 -3.64
CA TRP A 202 5.47 13.25 -2.93
C TRP A 202 4.16 12.47 -2.87
N PHE A 203 3.01 13.08 -3.16
CA PHE A 203 1.70 12.43 -3.13
C PHE A 203 1.35 11.84 -4.52
N ARG A 204 2.17 10.90 -4.96
CA ARG A 204 1.98 10.23 -6.26
C ARG A 204 2.52 8.81 -6.19
N LYS A 205 2.00 7.91 -7.00
CA LYS A 205 2.58 6.57 -7.17
C LYS A 205 4.00 6.69 -7.76
N PRO A 206 4.96 5.86 -7.32
CA PRO A 206 4.86 4.78 -6.32
C PRO A 206 5.21 5.24 -4.89
N ILE A 207 5.23 6.54 -4.61
CA ILE A 207 5.60 7.07 -3.29
C ILE A 207 4.47 6.80 -2.29
N VAL A 208 3.23 7.10 -2.66
CA VAL A 208 2.02 6.74 -1.89
C VAL A 208 1.26 5.67 -2.66
N GLU A 209 0.89 4.57 -1.99
CA GLU A 209 0.15 3.44 -2.57
C GLU A 209 -1.17 3.18 -1.85
N THR A 210 -1.14 3.02 -0.53
CA THR A 210 -2.30 2.76 0.34
C THR A 210 -2.37 3.80 1.46
N ALA A 211 -3.52 3.85 2.15
CA ALA A 211 -3.71 4.71 3.30
C ALA A 211 -4.65 4.07 4.32
N SER A 212 -4.47 4.42 5.59
CA SER A 212 -5.37 4.00 6.67
C SER A 212 -5.66 5.17 7.60
N PHE A 213 -6.78 5.12 8.30
CA PHE A 213 -7.18 6.16 9.26
C PHE A 213 -7.91 5.60 10.47
N VAL A 214 -7.89 6.39 11.54
CA VAL A 214 -8.75 6.22 12.71
C VAL A 214 -9.58 7.49 12.89
N GLU A 215 -10.89 7.32 13.02
CA GLU A 215 -11.78 8.42 13.37
C GLU A 215 -11.57 8.87 14.81
N ILE A 216 -11.22 10.14 14.99
CA ILE A 216 -11.04 10.77 16.30
C ILE A 216 -11.67 12.16 16.19
N THR A 217 -12.80 12.37 16.85
CA THR A 217 -13.57 13.62 16.77
C THR A 217 -12.94 14.73 17.60
N ASP A 218 -12.34 14.38 18.75
CA ASP A 218 -11.71 15.33 19.68
C ASP A 218 -10.42 15.92 19.11
N ASP A 219 -10.35 17.25 19.04
CA ASP A 219 -9.22 17.95 18.42
C ASP A 219 -7.93 17.84 19.24
N LYS A 220 -8.06 17.86 20.57
CA LYS A 220 -6.91 17.78 21.48
C LYS A 220 -6.27 16.40 21.37
N GLN A 221 -7.08 15.34 21.42
CA GLN A 221 -6.65 13.95 21.27
C GLN A 221 -5.98 13.71 19.92
N ARG A 222 -6.55 14.22 18.81
CA ARG A 222 -5.89 14.15 17.48
C ARG A 222 -4.48 14.74 17.50
N ARG A 223 -4.32 15.95 18.04
CA ARG A 223 -3.01 16.62 18.12
C ARG A 223 -2.02 15.90 19.03
N GLU A 224 -2.49 15.27 20.09
CA GLU A 224 -1.64 14.46 20.99
C GLU A 224 -1.16 13.19 20.29
N ILE A 225 -2.05 12.47 19.60
CA ILE A 225 -1.72 11.24 18.87
C ILE A 225 -0.81 11.53 17.67
N GLU A 226 -1.08 12.57 16.88
CA GLU A 226 -0.22 12.95 15.74
C GLU A 226 1.21 13.23 16.22
N ARG A 227 1.36 14.02 17.29
CA ARG A 227 2.68 14.31 17.88
C ARG A 227 3.37 13.05 18.38
N LEU A 228 2.63 12.11 18.97
CA LEU A 228 3.16 10.83 19.42
C LEU A 228 3.68 10.00 18.24
N LEU A 229 2.88 9.85 17.18
CA LEU A 229 3.25 9.06 16.00
C LEU A 229 4.44 9.64 15.26
N ILE A 230 4.52 10.97 15.10
CA ILE A 230 5.68 11.65 14.51
C ILE A 230 6.95 11.37 15.33
N LYS A 231 6.87 11.44 16.66
CA LYS A 231 8.01 11.12 17.54
C LYS A 231 8.42 9.64 17.44
N PHE A 232 7.45 8.74 17.34
CA PHE A 232 7.67 7.29 17.30
C PHE A 232 8.33 6.85 15.99
N LEU A 233 7.81 7.31 14.85
CA LEU A 233 8.29 6.93 13.53
C LEU A 233 9.65 7.56 13.20
N LYS A 234 10.05 8.61 13.94
CA LYS A 234 11.27 9.38 13.75
C LYS A 234 11.36 10.04 12.37
N SER A 235 12.30 10.97 12.24
CA SER A 235 12.51 11.79 11.06
C SER A 235 12.88 11.00 9.79
N ASN A 236 13.31 9.74 9.93
CA ASN A 236 13.78 8.93 8.81
C ASN A 236 12.68 8.09 8.15
N ALA A 237 11.56 7.84 8.84
CA ALA A 237 10.47 7.04 8.29
C ALA A 237 9.40 7.89 7.62
N VAL A 238 9.20 9.14 8.06
CA VAL A 238 8.06 9.97 7.65
C VAL A 238 8.53 11.27 7.00
N ILE A 239 7.91 11.63 5.87
CA ILE A 239 8.18 12.83 5.06
C ILE A 239 7.86 14.14 5.82
N ASN A 240 7.06 14.06 6.88
CA ASN A 240 6.70 15.19 7.74
C ASN A 240 7.86 15.62 8.65
N GLN A 241 8.93 16.11 8.04
CA GLN A 241 10.13 16.59 8.74
C GLN A 241 10.14 18.08 9.03
N GLN A 242 9.15 18.85 8.59
CA GLN A 242 9.11 20.27 8.87
C GLN A 242 7.71 20.60 9.35
N ASN A 243 7.61 21.60 10.23
CA ASN A 243 6.37 22.35 10.40
C ASN A 243 6.03 23.01 9.06
N VAL A 244 5.70 22.21 8.03
CA VAL A 244 5.20 22.71 6.76
C VAL A 244 3.86 23.30 7.12
N ASP A 245 3.79 24.61 7.02
CA ASP A 245 2.84 25.47 7.69
C ASP A 245 1.42 24.91 7.73
N ARG A 246 0.81 25.07 8.91
CA ARG A 246 -0.62 24.85 9.13
C ARG A 246 -1.45 25.83 8.32
#